data_AF-A0A2I0DUB8-F1
#
_entry.id   AF-A0A2I0DUB8-F1
#
_cell.length_a   1.000
_cell.length_b   1.000
_cell.length_c   1.000
_cell.angle_alpha   90.00
_cell.angle_beta   90.00
_cell.angle_gamma   90.00
#
_symmetry.space_group_name_H-M   'P 1'
#
loop_
_entity.id
_entity.type
_entity.pdbx_description
1 polymer ?
#
loop_
_entity_poly.entity_id
_entity_poly.type
_entity_poly.pdbx_seq_one_letter_code
_entity_poly.pdbx_strand_id
1 'polypeptide(L)'
;MSTIIEQGVIGIITGICTTAVLFLIKSLWVTKVIPFMEATKYQGVNIAGQWSGFGKNDNPDNGDVFETEFNLFLAQSAHHLTGSFLFKFKNPEKDVNLDFDVSGYMWEGYVTLNFTPKDKRVTSYATTLLKLHDGGHSLVGTWLFRDVAREFVNQVPLTLVRSQGS
;
A
#
# COMPACT_ATOMS: atom_id res chain seq x y z
N MET A 1 56.10 -15.10 -24.80
CA MET A 1 54.74 -15.49 -25.25
C MET A 1 53.94 -16.09 -24.09
N SER A 2 54.52 -16.96 -23.26
CA SER A 2 53.89 -17.50 -22.03
C SER A 2 53.48 -16.43 -21.01
N THR A 3 54.33 -15.43 -20.77
CA THR A 3 54.07 -14.35 -19.80
C THR A 3 52.90 -13.43 -20.15
N ILE A 4 52.62 -13.24 -21.45
CA ILE A 4 51.49 -12.39 -21.91
C ILE A 4 50.16 -13.12 -21.70
N ILE A 5 50.13 -14.44 -21.94
CA ILE A 5 48.94 -15.27 -21.73
C ILE A 5 48.62 -15.35 -20.23
N GLU A 6 49.63 -15.52 -19.39
CA GLU A 6 49.48 -15.57 -17.93
C GLU A 6 48.92 -14.25 -17.36
N GLN A 7 49.45 -13.10 -17.79
CA GLN A 7 48.92 -11.79 -17.42
C GLN A 7 47.48 -11.57 -17.89
N GLY A 8 47.14 -12.03 -19.11
CA GLY A 8 45.77 -11.95 -19.63
C GLY A 8 44.77 -12.78 -18.80
N VAL A 9 45.14 -14.00 -18.43
CA VAL A 9 44.31 -14.88 -17.59
C VAL A 9 44.09 -14.28 -16.21
N ILE A 10 45.13 -13.73 -15.57
CA ILE A 10 45.02 -13.04 -14.28
C ILE A 10 44.10 -11.82 -14.39
N GLY A 11 44.19 -11.05 -15.47
CA GLY A 11 43.30 -9.90 -15.74
C GLY A 11 41.82 -10.30 -15.86
N ILE A 12 41.53 -11.41 -16.54
CA ILE A 12 40.15 -11.92 -16.68
C ILE A 12 39.62 -12.39 -15.31
N ILE A 13 40.40 -13.16 -14.56
CA ILE A 13 40.00 -13.69 -13.25
C ILE A 13 39.75 -12.53 -12.28
N THR A 14 40.64 -11.54 -12.23
CA THR A 14 40.47 -10.36 -11.37
C THR A 14 39.26 -9.53 -11.76
N GLY A 15 38.96 -9.37 -13.06
CA GLY A 15 37.74 -8.71 -13.53
C GLY A 15 36.46 -9.42 -13.10
N ILE A 16 36.42 -10.75 -13.21
CA ILE A 16 35.27 -11.57 -12.76
C ILE A 16 35.10 -11.48 -11.24
N CYS A 17 36.18 -11.64 -10.47
CA CYS A 17 36.17 -11.50 -9.02
C CYS A 17 35.68 -10.11 -8.58
N THR A 18 36.18 -9.05 -9.23
CA THR A 18 35.76 -7.67 -8.93
C THR A 18 34.28 -7.48 -9.20
N THR A 19 33.77 -7.99 -10.31
CA THR A 19 32.34 -7.91 -10.66
C THR A 19 31.47 -8.65 -9.65
N ALA A 20 31.89 -9.85 -9.22
CA ALA A 20 31.19 -10.64 -8.20
C ALA A 20 31.14 -9.90 -6.86
N VAL A 21 32.25 -9.28 -6.43
CA VAL A 21 32.31 -8.49 -5.20
C VAL A 21 31.42 -7.25 -5.29
N LEU A 22 31.47 -6.50 -6.39
CA LEU A 22 30.59 -5.34 -6.60
C LEU A 22 29.11 -5.73 -6.60
N PHE A 23 28.76 -6.88 -7.20
CA PHE A 23 27.40 -7.39 -7.18
C PHE A 23 26.94 -7.77 -5.77
N LEU A 24 27.81 -8.41 -4.98
CA LEU A 24 27.52 -8.73 -3.58
C LEU A 24 27.34 -7.47 -2.73
N ILE A 25 28.23 -6.48 -2.88
CA ILE A 25 28.11 -5.18 -2.20
C ILE A 25 26.80 -4.49 -2.59
N LYS A 26 26.48 -4.42 -3.88
CA LYS A 26 25.21 -3.85 -4.37
C LYS A 26 24.00 -4.57 -3.78
N SER A 27 24.03 -5.90 -3.76
CA SER A 27 22.95 -6.72 -3.23
C SER A 27 22.73 -6.44 -1.74
N LEU A 28 23.80 -6.44 -0.93
CA LEU A 28 23.74 -6.11 0.50
C LEU A 28 23.30 -4.66 0.74
N TRP A 29 23.77 -3.73 -0.08
CA TRP A 29 23.41 -2.32 0.03
C TRP A 29 21.91 -2.11 -0.17
N VAL A 30 21.35 -2.67 -1.25
CA VAL A 30 19.92 -2.50 -1.59
C VAL A 30 19.01 -3.30 -0.66
N THR A 31 19.42 -4.50 -0.25
CA THR A 31 18.54 -5.40 0.53
C THR A 31 18.64 -5.22 2.04
N LYS A 32 19.75 -4.69 2.57
CA LYS A 32 19.98 -4.57 4.02
C LYS A 32 20.27 -3.15 4.47
N VAL A 33 21.19 -2.44 3.81
CA VAL A 33 21.65 -1.12 4.30
C VAL A 33 20.59 -0.04 4.12
N ILE A 34 20.06 0.11 2.90
CA ILE A 34 19.00 1.09 2.60
C ILE A 34 17.78 0.92 3.53
N PRO A 35 17.14 -0.26 3.63
CA PRO A 35 15.96 -0.42 4.48
C PRO A 35 16.26 -0.20 5.97
N PHE A 36 17.47 -0.55 6.44
CA PHE A 36 17.87 -0.30 7.82
C PHE A 36 18.03 1.20 8.12
N MET A 37 18.62 1.96 7.19
CA MET A 37 18.75 3.41 7.32
C MET A 37 17.40 4.12 7.27
N GLU A 38 16.51 3.69 6.36
CA GLU A 38 15.14 4.19 6.28
C GLU A 38 14.39 3.91 7.58
N ALA A 39 14.48 2.71 8.13
CA ALA A 39 13.83 2.34 9.40
C ALA A 39 14.39 3.12 10.61
N THR A 40 15.70 3.38 10.65
CA THR A 40 16.36 4.04 11.80
C THR A 40 16.09 5.54 11.82
N LYS A 41 16.04 6.19 10.65
CA LYS A 41 15.73 7.63 10.55
C LYS A 41 14.23 7.91 10.72
N TYR A 42 13.39 6.89 10.57
CA TYR A 42 11.95 7.03 10.65
C TYR A 42 11.49 7.34 12.08
N GLN A 43 11.21 8.62 12.34
CA GLN A 43 10.55 9.11 13.55
C GLN A 43 9.04 9.31 13.36
N GLY A 44 8.45 8.71 12.32
CA GLY A 44 7.04 8.89 12.00
C GLY A 44 6.10 8.09 12.89
N VAL A 45 4.81 8.45 12.85
CA VAL A 45 3.75 7.79 13.61
C VAL A 45 3.57 6.35 13.10
N ASN A 46 3.37 5.39 14.00
CA ASN A 46 3.05 4.01 13.62
C ASN A 46 1.54 3.87 13.36
N ILE A 47 1.18 3.62 12.11
CA ILE A 47 -0.21 3.42 11.65
C ILE A 47 -0.52 1.97 11.28
N ALA A 48 0.40 1.05 11.54
CA ALA A 48 0.17 -0.38 11.33
C ALA A 48 -1.01 -0.87 12.21
N GLY A 49 -1.77 -1.82 11.67
CA GLY A 49 -2.94 -2.40 12.33
C GLY A 49 -4.19 -2.38 11.47
N GLN A 50 -5.32 -2.64 12.12
CA GLN A 50 -6.62 -2.67 11.49
C GLN A 50 -7.35 -1.33 11.67
N TRP A 51 -7.94 -0.87 10.58
CA TRP A 51 -8.76 0.33 10.51
C TRP A 51 -10.11 -0.04 9.93
N SER A 52 -11.18 0.44 10.55
CA SER A 52 -12.53 0.11 10.16
C SER A 52 -13.34 1.39 9.95
N GLY A 53 -14.20 1.39 8.93
CA GLY A 53 -15.14 2.46 8.64
C GLY A 53 -16.50 1.87 8.33
N PHE A 54 -17.54 2.63 8.63
CA PHE A 54 -18.91 2.22 8.35
C PHE A 54 -19.70 3.41 7.83
N GLY A 55 -20.49 3.17 6.79
CA GLY A 55 -21.42 4.15 6.23
C GLY A 55 -22.77 3.48 6.02
N LYS A 56 -23.84 4.08 6.55
CA LYS A 56 -25.20 3.57 6.40
C LYS A 56 -26.13 4.69 5.99
N ASN A 57 -26.99 4.40 5.03
CA ASN A 57 -28.16 5.22 4.74
C ASN A 57 -29.41 4.37 4.98
N ASP A 58 -30.16 4.72 6.02
CA ASP A 58 -31.41 4.04 6.40
C ASP A 58 -32.65 4.80 5.96
N ASN A 59 -32.50 6.00 5.40
CA ASN A 59 -33.63 6.86 5.08
C ASN A 59 -33.97 6.78 3.58
N PRO A 60 -35.12 6.18 3.20
CA PRO A 60 -35.56 6.10 1.81
C PRO A 60 -35.80 7.49 1.18
N ASP A 61 -36.12 8.50 2.00
CA ASP A 61 -36.39 9.86 1.52
C ASP A 61 -35.13 10.58 1.02
N ASN A 62 -33.94 10.09 1.41
CA ASN A 62 -32.64 10.64 1.02
C ASN A 62 -31.93 9.80 -0.07
N GLY A 63 -32.61 8.79 -0.64
CA GLY A 63 -32.07 7.89 -1.66
C GLY A 63 -32.11 6.41 -1.25
N ASP A 64 -31.35 5.56 -1.95
CA ASP A 64 -31.34 4.12 -1.70
C ASP A 64 -30.82 3.76 -0.31
N VAL A 65 -31.42 2.73 0.30
CA VAL A 65 -30.93 2.14 1.56
C VAL A 65 -29.67 1.34 1.29
N PHE A 66 -28.56 1.70 1.93
CA PHE A 66 -27.30 0.99 1.78
C PHE A 66 -26.51 0.92 3.07
N GLU A 67 -25.77 -0.17 3.23
CA GLU A 67 -24.75 -0.38 4.26
C GLU A 67 -23.40 -0.59 3.57
N THR A 68 -22.39 0.12 4.04
CA THR A 68 -21.01 0.02 3.56
C THR A 68 -20.09 -0.24 4.73
N GLU A 69 -19.28 -1.29 4.60
CA GLU A 69 -18.27 -1.66 5.58
C GLU A 69 -16.89 -1.60 4.90
N PHE A 70 -15.96 -0.89 5.55
CA PHE A 70 -14.59 -0.75 5.11
C PHE A 70 -13.67 -1.35 6.15
N ASN A 71 -12.84 -2.32 5.78
CA ASN A 71 -11.80 -2.86 6.66
C ASN A 71 -10.44 -2.80 5.97
N LEU A 72 -9.53 -2.03 6.53
CA LEU A 72 -8.18 -1.83 6.04
C LEU A 72 -7.18 -2.42 7.03
N PHE A 73 -6.34 -3.33 6.55
CA PHE A 73 -5.23 -3.90 7.30
C PHE A 73 -3.94 -3.33 6.73
N LEU A 74 -3.13 -2.66 7.56
CA LEU A 74 -1.85 -2.08 7.15
C LEU A 74 -0.69 -2.71 7.92
N ALA A 75 0.32 -3.12 7.17
CA ALA A 75 1.67 -3.37 7.62
C ALA A 75 2.55 -2.19 7.18
N GLN A 76 3.42 -1.73 8.08
CA GLN A 76 4.29 -0.58 7.85
C GLN A 76 5.75 -0.99 7.89
N SER A 77 6.52 -0.53 6.90
CA SER A 77 7.97 -0.63 6.84
C SER A 77 8.54 0.76 6.52
N ALA A 78 8.96 1.49 7.55
CA ALA A 78 9.35 2.90 7.46
C ALA A 78 8.23 3.76 6.83
N HIS A 79 8.50 4.39 5.68
CA HIS A 79 7.50 5.15 4.92
C HIS A 79 6.58 4.28 4.09
N HIS A 80 6.94 3.03 3.81
CA HIS A 80 6.17 2.15 2.94
C HIS A 80 5.05 1.45 3.71
N LEU A 81 3.90 1.33 3.04
CA LEU A 81 2.72 0.68 3.56
C LEU A 81 2.29 -0.42 2.59
N THR A 82 1.96 -1.58 3.14
CA THR A 82 1.38 -2.70 2.40
C THR A 82 0.23 -3.28 3.20
N GLY A 83 -0.68 -3.98 2.54
CA GLY A 83 -1.74 -4.68 3.26
C GLY A 83 -2.92 -5.06 2.39
N SER A 84 -4.10 -5.14 3.01
CA SER A 84 -5.32 -5.56 2.33
C SER A 84 -6.51 -4.71 2.75
N PHE A 85 -7.41 -4.49 1.81
CA PHE A 85 -8.63 -3.73 2.02
C PHE A 85 -9.84 -4.56 1.60
N LEU A 86 -10.80 -4.67 2.49
CA LEU A 86 -12.07 -5.36 2.27
C LEU A 86 -13.15 -4.28 2.23
N PHE A 87 -13.86 -4.22 1.11
CA PHE A 87 -15.01 -3.36 0.92
C PHE A 87 -16.25 -4.22 0.80
N LYS A 88 -17.23 -4.01 1.68
CA LYS A 88 -18.54 -4.63 1.58
C LYS A 88 -19.58 -3.56 1.32
N PHE A 89 -20.37 -3.75 0.28
CA PHE A 89 -21.52 -2.93 -0.05
C PHE A 89 -22.75 -3.81 -0.04
N LYS A 90 -23.75 -3.42 0.74
CA LYS A 90 -25.01 -4.12 0.85
C LYS A 90 -26.17 -3.15 0.64
N ASN A 91 -27.02 -3.48 -0.31
CA ASN A 91 -28.31 -2.85 -0.59
C ASN A 91 -29.35 -3.99 -0.69
N PRO A 92 -30.64 -3.75 -0.41
CA PRO A 92 -31.72 -4.71 -0.67
C PRO A 92 -31.59 -5.54 -1.97
N GLU A 93 -31.06 -4.96 -3.05
CA GLU A 93 -30.92 -5.64 -4.36
C GLU A 93 -29.56 -6.27 -4.60
N LYS A 94 -28.51 -5.87 -3.86
CA LYS A 94 -27.12 -6.22 -4.19
C LYS A 94 -26.23 -6.35 -2.97
N ASP A 95 -25.52 -7.47 -2.88
CA ASP A 95 -24.43 -7.70 -1.93
C ASP A 95 -23.12 -7.85 -2.72
N VAL A 96 -22.17 -6.95 -2.48
CA VAL A 96 -20.89 -6.92 -3.17
C VAL A 96 -19.77 -6.89 -2.14
N ASN A 97 -18.89 -7.87 -2.23
CA ASN A 97 -17.64 -7.92 -1.48
C ASN A 97 -16.48 -7.78 -2.44
N LEU A 98 -15.63 -6.78 -2.22
CA LEU A 98 -14.44 -6.52 -3.02
C LEU A 98 -13.20 -6.55 -2.13
N ASP A 99 -12.23 -7.36 -2.54
CA ASP A 99 -10.96 -7.49 -1.86
C ASP A 99 -9.86 -6.85 -2.70
N PHE A 100 -9.07 -5.99 -2.07
CA PHE A 100 -7.96 -5.30 -2.69
C PHE A 100 -6.65 -5.58 -1.95
N ASP A 101 -5.57 -5.73 -2.71
CA ASP A 101 -4.22 -5.53 -2.22
C ASP A 101 -3.92 -4.04 -2.16
N VAL A 102 -3.30 -3.63 -1.06
CA VAL A 102 -3.00 -2.23 -0.77
C VAL A 102 -1.50 -2.03 -0.78
N SER A 103 -1.05 -1.00 -1.47
CA SER A 103 0.32 -0.51 -1.37
C SER A 103 0.35 1.00 -1.37
N GLY A 104 1.31 1.59 -0.67
CA GLY A 104 1.33 3.03 -0.50
C GLY A 104 2.51 3.52 0.32
N TYR A 105 2.40 4.76 0.74
CA TYR A 105 3.39 5.37 1.62
C TYR A 105 2.78 6.42 2.53
N MET A 106 3.49 6.73 3.61
CA MET A 106 3.17 7.82 4.51
C MET A 106 4.25 8.89 4.48
N TRP A 107 3.80 10.14 4.41
CA TRP A 107 4.64 11.33 4.49
C TRP A 107 3.97 12.40 5.35
N GLU A 108 4.65 12.86 6.41
CA GLU A 108 4.19 13.98 7.26
C GLU A 108 2.73 13.87 7.77
N GLY A 109 2.30 12.66 8.15
CA GLY A 109 0.95 12.41 8.65
C GLY A 109 -0.12 12.28 7.56
N TYR A 110 0.28 12.29 6.30
CA TYR A 110 -0.57 11.95 5.15
C TYR A 110 -0.22 10.57 4.62
N VAL A 111 -1.24 9.82 4.24
CA VAL A 111 -1.16 8.41 3.85
C VAL A 111 -1.76 8.28 2.46
N THR A 112 -0.92 7.94 1.49
CA THR A 112 -1.35 7.67 0.11
C THR A 112 -1.42 6.17 -0.08
N LEU A 113 -2.58 5.63 -0.44
CA LEU A 113 -2.76 4.20 -0.68
C LEU A 113 -3.35 3.96 -2.08
N ASN A 114 -2.83 2.94 -2.75
CA ASN A 114 -3.35 2.41 -4.00
C ASN A 114 -3.96 1.04 -3.75
N PHE A 115 -5.11 0.80 -4.35
CA PHE A 115 -5.91 -0.41 -4.19
C PHE A 115 -5.96 -1.15 -5.52
N THR A 116 -5.41 -2.35 -5.53
CA THR A 116 -5.42 -3.25 -6.69
C THR A 116 -6.32 -4.44 -6.37
N PRO A 117 -7.30 -4.78 -7.20
CA PRO A 117 -8.25 -5.84 -6.90
C PRO A 117 -7.51 -7.18 -6.89
N LYS A 118 -7.78 -8.02 -5.89
CA LYS A 118 -7.22 -9.36 -5.82
C LYS A 118 -7.77 -10.26 -6.92
N ASP A 119 -9.07 -10.12 -7.21
CA ASP A 119 -9.68 -10.79 -8.36
C ASP A 119 -9.37 -10.01 -9.64
N LYS A 120 -8.57 -10.62 -10.52
CA LYS A 120 -8.18 -10.06 -11.82
C LYS A 120 -9.35 -9.86 -12.78
N ARG A 121 -10.52 -10.45 -12.52
CA ARG A 121 -11.75 -10.22 -13.28
C ARG A 121 -12.37 -8.86 -12.98
N VAL A 122 -12.06 -8.31 -11.80
CA VAL A 122 -12.53 -6.98 -11.38
C VAL A 122 -11.56 -5.95 -11.93
N THR A 123 -12.05 -5.04 -12.78
CA THR A 123 -11.24 -3.97 -13.38
C THR A 123 -11.33 -2.65 -12.59
N SER A 124 -11.68 -2.74 -11.31
CA SER A 124 -11.77 -1.61 -10.38
C SER A 124 -10.38 -1.29 -9.86
N TYR A 125 -9.90 -0.07 -10.08
CA TYR A 125 -8.69 0.46 -9.46
C TYR A 125 -9.07 1.66 -8.61
N ALA A 126 -8.41 1.83 -7.47
CA ALA A 126 -8.66 2.97 -6.62
C ALA A 126 -7.39 3.51 -5.97
N THR A 127 -7.45 4.76 -5.54
CA THR A 127 -6.40 5.42 -4.77
C THR A 127 -7.01 6.35 -3.73
N THR A 128 -6.27 6.68 -2.69
CA THR A 128 -6.71 7.61 -1.66
C THR A 128 -5.55 8.42 -1.12
N LEU A 129 -5.86 9.63 -0.69
CA LEU A 129 -5.02 10.44 0.19
C LEU A 129 -5.79 10.63 1.49
N LEU A 130 -5.25 10.13 2.59
CA LEU A 130 -5.84 10.18 3.92
C LEU A 130 -4.94 11.00 4.83
N LYS A 131 -5.52 11.88 5.63
CA LYS A 131 -4.83 12.58 6.71
C LYS A 131 -5.04 11.82 8.00
N LEU A 132 -3.96 11.62 8.74
CA LEU A 132 -4.03 11.14 10.11
C LEU A 132 -4.61 12.24 10.99
N HIS A 133 -5.74 11.95 11.64
CA HIS A 133 -6.47 12.85 12.52
C HIS A 133 -6.61 12.24 13.93
N ASP A 134 -7.18 13.02 14.86
CA ASP A 134 -7.43 12.61 16.24
C ASP A 134 -6.21 12.00 16.95
N GLY A 135 -5.03 12.60 16.76
CA GLY A 135 -3.79 12.13 17.40
C GLY A 135 -3.30 10.76 16.93
N GLY A 136 -3.77 10.25 15.80
CA GLY A 136 -3.39 8.93 15.28
C GLY A 136 -4.46 7.85 15.39
N HIS A 137 -5.70 8.23 15.73
CA HIS A 137 -6.81 7.29 15.90
C HIS A 137 -7.77 7.24 14.71
N SER A 138 -7.70 8.20 13.79
CA SER A 138 -8.54 8.23 12.59
C SER A 138 -7.74 8.60 11.35
N LEU A 139 -8.20 8.09 10.20
CA LEU A 139 -7.72 8.42 8.87
C LEU A 139 -8.90 9.00 8.09
N VAL A 140 -8.77 10.25 7.67
CA VAL A 140 -9.85 11.00 7.01
C VAL A 140 -9.37 11.50 5.66
N GLY A 141 -10.16 11.25 4.61
CA GLY A 141 -9.89 11.76 3.28
C GLY A 141 -10.92 11.30 2.27
N THR A 142 -10.45 10.94 1.08
CA THR A 142 -11.34 10.60 -0.05
C THR A 142 -10.82 9.39 -0.79
N TRP A 143 -11.72 8.45 -1.07
CA TRP A 143 -11.44 7.28 -1.89
C TRP A 143 -11.86 7.55 -3.33
N LEU A 144 -10.89 7.52 -4.23
CA LEU A 144 -11.05 7.75 -5.66
C LEU A 144 -11.01 6.40 -6.36
N PHE A 145 -12.07 6.04 -7.08
CA PHE A 145 -12.16 4.73 -7.73
C PHE A 145 -12.69 4.86 -9.16
N ARG A 146 -12.31 3.89 -10.00
CA ARG A 146 -12.88 3.76 -11.34
C ARG A 146 -14.30 3.23 -11.26
N ASP A 147 -15.27 4.05 -11.64
CA ASP A 147 -16.66 3.63 -11.79
C ASP A 147 -16.81 2.89 -13.12
N VAL A 148 -17.02 1.57 -13.04
CA VAL A 148 -17.17 0.71 -14.23
C VAL A 148 -18.49 0.97 -14.95
N ALA A 149 -19.53 1.40 -14.24
CA ALA A 149 -20.85 1.63 -14.85
C ALA A 149 -20.89 2.93 -15.65
N ARG A 150 -20.15 3.95 -15.19
CA ARG A 150 -20.16 5.29 -15.80
C ARG A 150 -18.88 5.66 -16.55
N GLU A 151 -17.87 4.79 -16.52
CA GLU A 151 -16.57 4.94 -17.19
C GLU A 151 -15.78 6.21 -16.81
N PHE A 152 -15.95 6.72 -15.59
CA PHE A 152 -15.17 7.84 -15.06
C PHE A 152 -14.60 7.56 -13.66
N VAL A 153 -13.71 8.44 -13.20
CA VAL A 153 -13.18 8.38 -11.82
C VAL A 153 -14.17 9.05 -10.88
N ASN A 154 -14.72 8.29 -9.95
CA ASN A 154 -15.65 8.77 -8.95
C ASN A 154 -14.95 8.87 -7.59
N GLN A 155 -15.57 9.60 -6.66
CA GLN A 155 -15.00 9.87 -5.35
C GLN A 155 -16.04 9.71 -4.23
N VAL A 156 -15.63 9.10 -3.12
CA VAL A 156 -16.46 8.98 -1.92
C VAL A 156 -15.62 9.39 -0.70
N PRO A 157 -16.16 10.19 0.24
CA PRO A 157 -15.48 10.47 1.51
C PRO A 157 -15.17 9.16 2.25
N LEU A 158 -13.93 9.03 2.71
CA LEU A 158 -13.48 7.85 3.44
C LEU A 158 -12.98 8.28 4.82
N THR A 159 -13.64 7.75 5.85
CA THR A 159 -13.22 7.91 7.24
C THR A 159 -13.04 6.52 7.84
N LEU A 160 -11.83 6.25 8.30
CA LEU A 160 -11.47 5.00 8.96
C LEU A 160 -11.01 5.30 10.37
N VAL A 161 -11.50 4.54 11.34
CA VAL A 161 -11.10 4.63 12.74
C VAL A 161 -10.27 3.40 13.07
N ARG A 162 -9.22 3.57 13.88
CA ARG A 162 -8.40 2.46 14.31
C ARG A 162 -9.25 1.48 15.10
N SER A 163 -9.30 0.22 14.67
CA SER A 163 -9.98 -0.82 15.43
C SER A 163 -9.16 -1.04 16.71
N GLN A 164 -9.69 -0.62 17.86
CA GLN A 164 -9.11 -1.01 19.13
C GLN A 164 -9.37 -2.50 19.28
N GLY A 165 -8.31 -3.31 19.22
CA GLY A 165 -8.42 -4.72 19.58
C GLY A 165 -9.05 -4.82 20.97
N SER A 166 -10.16 -5.55 21.06
CA SER A 166 -10.71 -6.01 22.34
C SER A 166 -9.72 -6.95 23.03
#